data_AF-A0A090KR50-F1
#
_entry.id   AF-A0A090KR50-F1
#
_cell.length_a   1.000
_cell.length_b   1.000
_cell.length_c   1.000
_cell.angle_alpha   90.00
_cell.angle_beta   90.00
_cell.angle_gamma   90.00
#
_symmetry.space_group_name_H-M   'P 1'
#
loop_
_entity.id
_entity.type
_entity.pdbx_description
1 polymer ?
#
loop_
_entity_poly.entity_id
_entity_poly.type
_entity_poly.pdbx_seq_one_letter_code
_entity_poly.pdbx_strand_id
1 'polypeptide(L)'
;MDSSITGQDVTEEYIDLESRLKSKQTVESRLLSFMEQAEKTEDLLAISKDLAKVQEEIETIKGRMNYLENKADLATVTISIEENKVEVKNLGDSQLKTWEKTKEQFKKSINFLISAFSSLFIFLIGYLPLFFLLGIIAFIIIFIIRKRIKREG
;
A
#
# COMPACT_ATOMS: atom_id res chain seq x y z
N MET A 1 -4.47 6.53 -0.24
CA MET A 1 -3.36 7.37 0.24
C MET A 1 -3.93 8.77 0.27
N ASP A 2 -4.44 9.19 1.42
CA ASP A 2 -5.15 10.45 1.55
C ASP A 2 -4.16 11.49 2.08
N SER A 3 -3.47 12.18 1.17
CA SER A 3 -2.62 13.32 1.51
C SER A 3 -3.51 14.55 1.66
N SER A 4 -3.92 14.88 2.89
CA SER A 4 -4.58 16.15 3.19
C SER A 4 -3.52 17.25 3.36
N ILE A 5 -3.29 18.05 2.34
CA ILE A 5 -2.51 19.29 2.45
C ILE A 5 -3.48 20.39 2.90
N THR A 6 -3.34 20.84 4.14
CA THR A 6 -4.08 22.00 4.65
C THR A 6 -3.07 23.10 4.89
N GLY A 7 -3.08 24.13 4.04
CA GLY A 7 -2.21 25.29 4.14
C GLY A 7 -3.02 26.54 3.85
N GLN A 8 -2.97 27.53 4.73
CA GLN A 8 -3.53 28.84 4.44
C GLN A 8 -2.47 29.64 3.69
N ASP A 9 -2.75 29.99 2.43
CA ASP A 9 -1.87 30.87 1.66
C ASP A 9 -1.93 32.27 2.26
N VAL A 10 -0.83 32.69 2.88
CA VAL A 10 -0.68 34.00 3.51
C VAL A 10 -0.03 35.02 2.57
N THR A 11 0.37 34.61 1.36
CA THR A 11 0.98 35.50 0.37
C THR A 11 -0.02 36.52 -0.14
N GLU A 12 -1.28 36.12 -0.39
CA GLU A 12 -2.36 37.05 -0.78
C GLU A 12 -2.60 38.10 0.32
N GLU A 13 -2.66 37.67 1.58
CA GLU A 13 -2.83 38.57 2.73
C GLU A 13 -1.66 39.57 2.84
N TYR A 14 -0.43 39.10 2.67
CA TYR A 14 0.76 39.94 2.73
C TYR A 14 0.77 41.01 1.63
N ILE A 15 0.41 40.64 0.40
CA ILE A 15 0.34 41.57 -0.74
C ILE A 15 -0.76 42.64 -0.51
N ASP A 16 -1.92 42.25 0.04
CA ASP A 16 -2.97 43.22 0.40
C ASP A 16 -2.46 44.21 1.47
N LEU A 17 -1.83 43.69 2.53
CA LEU A 17 -1.26 44.51 3.60
C LEU A 17 -0.21 45.49 3.08
N GLU A 18 0.66 45.08 2.16
CA GLU A 18 1.64 45.95 1.52
C GLU A 18 0.98 47.10 0.73
N SER A 19 -0.06 46.79 -0.06
CA SER A 19 -0.83 47.80 -0.79
C SER A 19 -1.50 48.81 0.15
N ARG A 20 -2.09 48.32 1.24
CA ARG A 20 -2.70 49.16 2.28
C ARG A 20 -1.68 50.01 3.01
N LEU A 21 -0.51 49.46 3.35
CA LEU A 21 0.58 50.19 3.98
C LEU A 21 1.02 51.37 3.10
N LYS A 22 1.27 51.12 1.81
CA LYS A 22 1.66 52.16 0.85
C LYS A 22 0.61 53.27 0.74
N SER A 23 -0.67 52.91 0.72
CA SER A 23 -1.76 53.88 0.72
C SER A 23 -1.74 54.73 1.99
N LYS A 24 -1.54 54.12 3.17
CA LYS A 24 -1.52 54.85 4.45
C LYS A 24 -0.31 55.77 4.59
N GLN A 25 0.87 55.34 4.14
CA GLN A 25 2.07 56.19 4.10
C GLN A 25 1.90 57.39 3.17
N THR A 26 1.16 57.24 2.08
CA THR A 26 0.81 58.37 1.21
C THR A 26 -0.10 59.37 1.92
N VAL A 27 -1.05 58.88 2.72
CA VAL A 27 -1.92 59.74 3.55
C VAL A 27 -1.10 60.44 4.64
N GLU A 28 -0.22 59.71 5.33
CA GLU A 28 0.71 60.24 6.33
C GLU A 28 1.56 61.39 5.74
N SER A 29 2.17 61.19 4.59
CA SER A 29 2.98 62.21 3.91
C SER A 29 2.16 63.46 3.57
N ARG A 30 0.90 63.31 3.15
CA ARG A 30 0.01 64.45 2.90
C ARG A 30 -0.34 65.19 4.19
N LEU A 31 -0.67 64.47 5.26
CA LEU A 31 -0.96 65.08 6.56
C LEU A 31 0.25 65.86 7.09
N LEU A 32 1.45 65.30 6.98
CA LEU A 32 2.69 66.01 7.32
C LEU A 32 2.86 67.29 6.49
N SER A 33 2.60 67.24 5.18
CA SER A 33 2.66 68.44 4.33
C SER A 33 1.63 69.52 4.73
N PHE A 34 0.45 69.12 5.20
CA PHE A 34 -0.55 70.05 5.70
C PHE A 34 -0.14 70.64 7.06
N MET A 35 0.53 69.87 7.93
CA MET A 35 1.09 70.40 9.17
C MET A 35 2.12 71.49 8.90
N GLU A 36 2.98 71.32 7.90
CA GLU A 36 3.98 72.32 7.50
C GLU A 36 3.36 73.63 7.00
N GLN A 37 2.16 73.56 6.42
CA GLN A 37 1.43 74.70 5.86
C GLN A 37 0.43 75.34 6.83
N ALA A 38 0.14 74.70 7.96
CA ALA A 38 -0.89 75.14 8.88
C ALA A 38 -0.41 76.32 9.74
N GLU A 39 -1.08 77.47 9.61
CA GLU A 39 -0.77 78.68 10.40
C GLU A 39 -1.57 78.76 11.71
N LYS A 40 -2.70 78.05 11.79
CA LYS A 40 -3.60 78.07 12.96
C LYS A 40 -3.36 76.85 13.84
N THR A 41 -3.33 77.09 15.14
CA THR A 41 -3.17 76.04 16.15
C THR A 41 -4.31 75.02 16.12
N GLU A 42 -5.54 75.45 15.82
CA GLU A 42 -6.70 74.56 15.72
C GLU A 42 -6.53 73.57 14.55
N ASP A 43 -6.02 74.05 13.41
CA ASP A 43 -5.76 73.22 12.23
C ASP A 43 -4.61 72.23 12.51
N LEU A 44 -3.54 72.70 13.17
CA LEU A 44 -2.43 71.83 13.61
C LEU A 44 -2.90 70.71 14.55
N LEU A 45 -3.76 71.02 15.52
CA LEU A 45 -4.28 70.05 16.47
C LEU A 45 -5.18 69.01 15.77
N ALA A 46 -6.00 69.45 14.82
CA ALA A 46 -6.85 68.56 14.04
C ALA A 46 -6.01 67.61 13.17
N ILE A 47 -5.03 68.14 12.43
CA ILE A 47 -4.15 67.33 11.58
C ILE A 47 -3.32 66.35 12.42
N SER A 48 -2.82 66.78 13.60
CA SER A 48 -2.08 65.92 14.52
C SER A 48 -2.91 64.72 14.99
N LYS A 49 -4.20 64.93 15.30
CA LYS A 49 -5.11 63.86 15.69
C LYS A 49 -5.32 62.84 14.57
N ASP A 50 -5.50 63.32 13.34
CA ASP A 50 -5.67 62.45 12.17
C ASP A 50 -4.37 61.70 11.85
N LEU A 51 -3.22 62.37 11.97
CA LEU A 51 -1.91 61.77 11.79
C LEU A 51 -1.67 60.63 12.78
N ALA A 52 -1.97 60.85 14.06
CA ALA A 52 -1.83 59.82 15.10
C ALA A 52 -2.66 58.56 14.76
N LYS A 53 -3.89 58.74 14.26
CA LYS A 53 -4.74 57.62 13.83
C LYS A 53 -4.13 56.88 12.63
N VAL A 54 -3.61 57.60 11.64
CA VAL A 54 -2.97 56.97 10.48
C VAL A 54 -1.71 56.19 10.91
N GLN A 55 -0.93 56.71 11.84
CA GLN A 55 0.24 56.04 12.38
C GLN A 55 -0.11 54.76 13.15
N GLU A 56 -1.15 54.77 13.99
CA GLU A 56 -1.66 53.58 14.67
C GLU A 56 -2.08 52.48 13.67
N GLU A 57 -2.75 52.86 12.59
CA GLU A 57 -3.14 51.94 11.52
C GLU A 57 -1.90 51.38 10.78
N ILE A 58 -0.88 52.20 10.50
CA ILE A 58 0.40 51.78 9.90
C ILE A 58 1.11 50.77 10.81
N GLU A 59 1.21 51.06 12.10
CA GLU A 59 1.84 50.17 13.08
C GLU A 59 1.13 48.82 13.16
N THR A 60 -0.20 48.84 13.16
CA THR A 60 -1.02 47.62 13.14
C THR A 60 -0.75 46.78 11.89
N ILE A 61 -0.70 47.42 10.70
CA ILE A 61 -0.40 46.73 9.44
C ILE A 61 1.01 46.13 9.46
N LYS A 62 2.02 46.91 9.87
CA LYS A 62 3.41 46.43 9.98
C LYS A 62 3.53 45.27 10.98
N GLY A 63 2.85 45.35 12.11
CA GLY A 63 2.80 44.28 13.10
C GLY A 63 2.23 42.99 12.53
N ARG A 64 1.17 43.08 11.71
CA ARG A 64 0.59 41.91 11.02
C ARG A 64 1.53 41.35 9.95
N MET A 65 2.16 42.20 9.15
CA MET A 65 3.14 41.77 8.15
C MET A 65 4.31 41.01 8.79
N ASN A 66 4.89 41.56 9.87
CA ASN A 66 5.96 40.90 10.62
C ASN A 66 5.52 39.54 11.19
N TYR A 67 4.27 39.43 11.65
CA TYR A 67 3.74 38.14 12.13
C TYR A 67 3.66 37.09 11.01
N LEU A 68 3.19 37.49 9.82
CA LEU A 68 3.10 36.61 8.66
C LEU A 68 4.49 36.16 8.17
N GLU A 69 5.45 37.08 8.13
CA GLU A 69 6.85 36.82 7.76
C GLU A 69 7.49 35.80 8.72
N ASN A 70 7.41 36.04 10.03
CA ASN A 70 7.93 35.11 11.04
C ASN A 70 7.26 33.72 10.99
N LYS A 71 5.98 33.65 10.62
CA LYS A 71 5.28 32.37 10.46
C LYS A 71 5.70 31.60 9.22
N ALA A 72 5.98 32.30 8.12
CA ALA A 72 6.51 31.68 6.90
C ALA A 72 7.90 31.08 7.17
N ASP A 73 8.76 31.79 7.91
CA ASP A 73 10.08 31.30 8.31
C ASP A 73 10.03 30.07 9.23
N LEU A 74 8.95 29.93 10.02
CA LEU A 74 8.74 28.83 10.97
C LEU A 74 7.98 27.63 10.38
N ALA A 75 7.83 27.54 9.05
CA ALA A 75 7.09 26.46 8.39
C ALA A 75 7.61 25.07 8.81
N THR A 76 6.87 24.42 9.71
CA THR A 76 7.20 23.09 10.24
C THR A 76 6.54 22.04 9.36
N VAL A 77 7.32 21.36 8.52
CA VAL A 77 6.83 20.25 7.70
C VAL A 77 6.76 18.99 8.55
N THR A 78 5.54 18.61 8.97
CA THR A 78 5.31 17.34 9.67
C THR A 78 4.96 16.26 8.65
N ILE A 79 5.91 15.37 8.36
CA ILE A 79 5.68 14.20 7.51
C ILE A 79 5.31 13.03 8.41
N SER A 80 4.07 12.55 8.29
CA SER A 80 3.65 11.28 8.90
C SER A 80 3.76 10.18 7.85
N ILE A 81 4.68 9.24 8.07
CA ILE A 81 4.85 8.04 7.24
C ILE A 81 4.32 6.86 8.03
N GLU A 82 3.23 6.26 7.56
CA GLU A 82 2.74 5.00 8.09
C GLU A 82 3.28 3.86 7.21
N GLU A 83 4.19 3.06 7.77
CA GLU A 83 4.65 1.83 7.13
C GLU A 83 3.52 0.80 7.21
N ASN A 84 2.90 0.51 6.06
CA ASN A 84 2.04 -0.66 5.95
C ASN A 84 2.91 -1.92 6.11
N LYS A 85 3.01 -2.41 7.35
CA LYS A 85 3.56 -3.73 7.62
C LYS A 85 2.69 -4.76 6.92
N VAL A 86 3.12 -5.17 5.75
CA VAL A 86 2.62 -6.39 5.13
C VAL A 86 2.89 -7.50 6.14
N GLU A 87 1.84 -8.14 6.66
CA GLU A 87 1.97 -9.27 7.56
C GLU A 87 2.76 -10.37 6.85
N VAL A 88 4.07 -10.40 7.07
CA VAL A 88 4.89 -11.56 6.74
C VAL A 88 4.46 -12.61 7.75
N LYS A 89 3.52 -13.47 7.30
CA LYS A 89 2.98 -14.60 8.06
C LYS A 89 4.12 -15.24 8.86
N ASN A 90 4.06 -15.10 10.18
CA ASN A 90 5.04 -15.62 11.12
C ASN A 90 5.45 -17.05 10.71
N LEU A 91 6.69 -17.21 10.25
CA LEU A 91 7.36 -18.52 10.09
C LEU A 91 7.78 -19.10 11.47
N GLY A 92 6.99 -18.81 12.50
CA GLY A 92 7.33 -19.03 13.91
C GLY A 92 6.58 -20.15 14.60
N ASP A 93 5.44 -20.63 14.08
CA ASP A 93 4.61 -21.65 14.76
C ASP A 93 4.10 -22.76 13.81
N SER A 94 4.82 -23.01 12.71
CA SER A 94 4.63 -24.20 11.87
C SER A 94 5.30 -25.44 12.49
N GLN A 95 5.17 -25.62 13.81
CA GLN A 95 5.71 -26.76 14.52
C GLN A 95 4.96 -28.05 14.10
N LEU A 96 5.47 -28.67 13.03
CA LEU A 96 5.54 -30.10 12.76
C LEU A 96 4.24 -30.87 12.40
N LYS A 97 3.48 -30.40 11.40
CA LYS A 97 2.58 -31.30 10.63
C LYS A 97 3.31 -32.21 9.65
N THR A 98 4.64 -32.15 9.59
CA THR A 98 5.47 -33.02 8.73
C THR A 98 5.25 -34.50 9.05
N TRP A 99 5.21 -34.86 10.33
CA TRP A 99 4.98 -36.25 10.74
C TRP A 99 3.59 -36.75 10.33
N GLU A 100 2.58 -35.89 10.47
CA GLU A 100 1.20 -36.21 10.13
C GLU A 100 1.02 -36.37 8.61
N LYS A 101 1.61 -35.46 7.82
CA LYS A 101 1.63 -35.55 6.35
C LYS A 101 2.37 -36.78 5.84
N THR A 102 3.51 -37.14 6.45
CA THR A 102 4.25 -38.35 6.10
C THR A 102 3.47 -39.62 6.43
N LYS A 103 2.77 -39.65 7.58
CA LYS A 103 1.91 -40.78 7.97
C LYS A 103 0.72 -40.95 7.03
N GLU A 104 0.11 -39.85 6.60
CA GLU A 104 -0.97 -39.88 5.61
C GLU A 104 -0.47 -40.41 4.27
N GLN A 105 0.69 -39.96 3.81
CA GLN A 105 1.27 -40.41 2.54
C GLN A 105 1.67 -41.89 2.58
N PHE A 106 2.22 -42.36 3.70
CA PHE A 106 2.54 -43.78 3.87
C PHE A 106 1.29 -44.67 3.78
N LYS A 107 0.18 -44.27 4.42
CA LYS A 107 -1.09 -44.99 4.31
C LYS A 107 -1.63 -45.04 2.88
N LYS A 108 -1.53 -43.93 2.14
CA LYS A 108 -1.92 -43.91 0.71
C LYS A 108 -1.08 -44.86 -0.11
N SER A 109 0.24 -44.90 0.11
CA SER A 109 1.14 -45.82 -0.60
C SER A 109 0.85 -47.30 -0.28
N ILE A 110 0.57 -47.64 0.99
CA ILE A 110 0.19 -49.01 1.38
C ILE A 110 -1.15 -49.40 0.75
N ASN A 111 -2.16 -48.54 0.77
CA ASN A 111 -3.44 -48.80 0.13
C ASN A 111 -3.29 -48.97 -1.39
N PHE A 112 -2.43 -48.18 -2.03
CA PHE A 112 -2.12 -48.34 -3.44
C PHE A 112 -1.52 -49.72 -3.73
N LEU A 113 -0.51 -50.15 -2.96
CA LEU A 113 0.08 -51.48 -3.12
C LEU A 113 -0.95 -52.61 -2.95
N ILE A 114 -1.76 -52.56 -1.89
CA ILE A 114 -2.82 -53.57 -1.65
C ILE A 114 -3.83 -53.58 -2.80
N SER A 115 -4.21 -52.40 -3.32
CA SER A 115 -5.13 -52.30 -4.45
C SER A 115 -4.53 -52.84 -5.76
N ALA A 116 -3.24 -52.64 -5.99
CA ALA A 116 -2.54 -53.17 -7.15
C ALA A 116 -2.45 -54.71 -7.09
N PHE A 117 -2.13 -55.27 -5.92
CA PHE A 117 -2.14 -56.72 -5.69
C PHE A 117 -3.55 -57.31 -5.84
N SER A 118 -4.57 -56.66 -5.29
CA SER A 118 -5.96 -57.10 -5.44
C SER A 118 -6.38 -57.09 -6.90
N SER A 119 -6.02 -56.04 -7.65
CA SER A 119 -6.29 -55.93 -9.10
C SER A 119 -5.60 -57.05 -9.88
N LEU A 120 -4.35 -57.39 -9.55
CA LEU A 120 -3.63 -58.51 -10.18
C LEU A 120 -4.31 -59.85 -9.88
N PHE A 121 -4.76 -60.05 -8.65
CA PHE A 121 -5.43 -61.28 -8.23
C PHE A 121 -6.80 -61.45 -8.93
N ILE A 122 -7.56 -60.37 -9.01
CA ILE A 122 -8.85 -60.32 -9.74
C ILE A 122 -8.62 -60.55 -11.23
N PHE A 123 -7.55 -59.99 -11.82
CA PHE A 123 -7.17 -60.26 -13.20
C PHE A 123 -6.84 -61.76 -13.39
N LEU A 124 -5.98 -62.35 -12.57
CA LEU A 124 -5.62 -63.77 -12.67
C LEU A 124 -6.85 -64.69 -12.61
N ILE A 125 -7.78 -64.43 -11.68
CA ILE A 125 -8.98 -65.24 -11.50
C ILE A 125 -10.01 -64.97 -12.60
N GLY A 126 -10.20 -63.71 -12.99
CA GLY A 126 -11.14 -63.34 -14.05
C GLY A 126 -10.73 -63.90 -15.41
N TYR A 127 -9.43 -63.92 -15.72
CA TYR A 127 -8.90 -64.48 -16.96
C TYR A 127 -8.53 -65.97 -16.85
N LEU A 128 -8.80 -66.62 -15.70
CA LEU A 128 -8.53 -68.04 -15.47
C LEU A 128 -9.15 -68.96 -16.54
N PRO A 129 -10.41 -68.74 -17.02
CA PRO A 129 -10.98 -69.56 -18.10
C PRO A 129 -10.19 -69.44 -19.41
N LEU A 130 -9.62 -68.27 -19.67
CA LEU A 130 -8.84 -67.99 -20.88
C LEU A 130 -7.46 -68.65 -20.82
N PHE A 131 -6.78 -68.57 -19.66
CA PHE A 131 -5.51 -69.27 -19.43
C PHE A 131 -5.69 -70.80 -19.42
N PHE A 132 -6.82 -71.30 -18.90
CA PHE A 132 -7.16 -72.73 -18.94
C PHE A 132 -7.38 -73.21 -20.38
N LEU A 133 -8.09 -72.43 -21.20
CA LEU A 133 -8.30 -72.73 -22.63
C LEU A 133 -6.97 -72.74 -23.40
N LEU A 134 -6.11 -71.74 -23.19
CA LEU A 134 -4.76 -71.71 -23.79
C LEU A 134 -3.90 -72.90 -23.33
N GLY A 135 -3.98 -73.29 -22.06
CA GLY A 135 -3.30 -74.47 -21.52
C GLY A 135 -3.76 -75.76 -22.21
N ILE A 136 -5.07 -75.93 -22.44
CA ILE A 136 -5.61 -77.08 -23.18
C ILE A 136 -5.11 -77.08 -24.62
N ILE A 137 -5.14 -75.93 -25.30
CA ILE A 137 -4.67 -75.82 -26.70
C ILE A 137 -3.18 -76.16 -26.79
N ALA A 138 -2.34 -75.60 -25.90
CA ALA A 138 -0.91 -75.91 -25.85
C ALA A 138 -0.68 -77.39 -25.55
N PHE A 139 -1.45 -77.99 -24.63
CA PHE A 139 -1.37 -79.42 -24.32
C PHE A 139 -1.73 -80.29 -25.55
N ILE A 140 -2.79 -79.95 -26.28
CA ILE A 140 -3.17 -80.66 -27.52
C ILE A 140 -2.07 -80.55 -28.58
N ILE A 141 -1.51 -79.36 -28.79
CA ILE A 141 -0.40 -79.14 -29.74
C ILE A 141 0.81 -79.99 -29.34
N ILE A 142 1.23 -79.95 -28.07
CA ILE A 142 2.35 -80.73 -27.55
C ILE A 142 2.08 -82.24 -27.69
N PHE A 143 0.85 -82.69 -27.40
CA PHE A 143 0.46 -84.09 -27.51
C PHE A 143 0.51 -84.58 -28.96
N ILE A 144 0.03 -83.77 -29.92
CA ILE A 144 0.10 -84.09 -31.36
C ILE A 144 1.56 -84.16 -31.82
N ILE A 145 2.39 -83.18 -31.43
CA ILE A 145 3.82 -83.17 -31.78
C ILE A 145 4.52 -84.41 -31.20
N ARG A 146 4.31 -84.73 -29.92
CA ARG A 146 4.89 -85.93 -29.28
C ARG A 146 4.41 -87.23 -29.93
N LYS A 147 3.15 -87.31 -30.36
CA LYS A 147 2.59 -88.49 -31.03
C LYS A 147 3.10 -88.66 -32.46
N ARG A 148 3.41 -87.56 -33.17
CA ARG A 148 4.06 -87.63 -34.48
C ARG A 148 5.50 -88.11 -34.38
N ILE A 149 6.28 -87.60 -33.43
CA ILE A 149 7.69 -87.97 -33.24
C ILE A 149 7.84 -89.46 -32.85
N LYS A 150 6.87 -90.04 -32.13
CA LYS A 150 6.88 -91.48 -31.73
C LYS A 150 6.37 -92.44 -32.82
N ARG A 151 6.03 -91.96 -34.03
CA ARG A 151 5.62 -92.79 -35.18
C ARG A 151 6.66 -92.85 -36.30
N GLU A 152 7.80 -92.19 -36.13
CA GLU A 152 8.96 -92.24 -37.05
C GLU A 152 10.20 -92.86 -36.39
N GLY A 153 10.00 -93.70 -35.36
CA GLY A 153 11.04 -94.50 -34.70
C GLY A 153 10.60 -95.94 -34.52
#